data_AF-A0A7X6VY41-F1
#
_entry.id   AF-A0A7X6VY41-F1
#
_cell.length_a   1.000
_cell.length_b   1.000
_cell.length_c   1.000
_cell.angle_alpha   90.00
_cell.angle_beta   90.00
_cell.angle_gamma   90.00
#
_symmetry.space_group_name_H-M   'P 1'
#
loop_
_entity.id
_entity.type
_entity.pdbx_description
1 polymer ?
#
loop_
_entity_poly.entity_id
_entity_poly.type
_entity_poly.pdbx_seq_one_letter_code
_entity_poly.pdbx_strand_id
1 'polypeptide(L)' 'MPKIQFINPDEVRKPQMLEFDSIPINQYDKTIEEEVDNFSREDFLRIYHDMVVIREFETMLNLIKTR' A
#
# COMPACT_ATOMS: atom_id res chain seq x y z
N MET A 1 20.52 5.58 -11.22
CA MET A 1 19.62 4.52 -10.73
C MET A 1 20.18 3.19 -11.21
N PRO A 2 20.36 2.18 -10.34
CA PRO A 2 20.86 0.88 -10.76
C PRO A 2 19.89 0.28 -11.80
N LYS A 3 20.43 -0.43 -12.81
CA LYS A 3 19.61 -1.06 -13.86
C LYS A 3 18.62 -2.09 -13.28
N ILE A 4 18.95 -2.69 -12.13
CA ILE A 4 18.10 -3.64 -11.40
C ILE A 4 18.26 -3.33 -9.91
N GLN A 5 17.16 -3.05 -9.22
CA GLN A 5 17.12 -2.89 -7.77
C GLN A 5 16.40 -4.09 -7.18
N PHE A 6 17.11 -4.89 -6.39
CA PHE A 6 16.50 -6.00 -5.64
C PHE A 6 15.72 -5.42 -4.47
N ILE A 7 14.42 -5.73 -4.39
CA ILE A 7 13.53 -5.31 -3.31
C ILE A 7 12.95 -6.58 -2.71
N ASN A 8 13.34 -6.89 -1.47
CA ASN A 8 12.72 -7.95 -0.68
C ASN A 8 11.54 -7.37 0.11
N PRO A 9 10.28 -7.70 -0.23
CA PRO A 9 9.10 -7.16 0.45
C PRO A 9 9.12 -7.39 1.95
N ASP A 10 9.62 -8.55 2.39
CA ASP A 10 9.67 -8.94 3.80
C ASP A 10 10.63 -8.08 4.61
N GLU A 11 11.62 -7.46 3.98
CA GLU A 11 12.56 -6.54 4.62
C GLU A 11 12.08 -5.09 4.52
N VAL A 12 11.67 -4.64 3.33
CA VAL A 12 11.29 -3.23 3.13
C VAL A 12 9.98 -2.86 3.81
N ARG A 13 9.10 -3.84 4.10
CA ARG A 13 7.82 -3.61 4.77
C ARG A 13 7.88 -3.87 6.27
N LYS A 14 9.05 -4.12 6.86
CA LYS A 14 9.15 -4.29 8.32
C LYS A 14 8.76 -2.99 9.04
N PRO A 15 8.08 -3.09 10.19
CA PRO A 15 7.88 -1.97 11.08
C PRO A 15 9.23 -1.42 11.54
N GLN A 16 9.41 -0.10 11.45
CA GLN A 16 10.62 0.57 11.92
C GLN A 16 10.32 2.01 12.38
N MET A 17 11.29 2.63 13.03
CA MET A 17 11.24 4.04 13.46
C MET A 17 12.45 4.77 12.86
N LEU A 18 12.22 5.91 12.21
CA LEU A 18 13.31 6.78 11.76
C LEU A 18 13.87 7.56 12.94
N GLU A 19 15.18 7.47 13.18
CA GLU A 19 15.84 8.10 14.33
C GLU A 19 15.85 9.63 14.28
N PHE A 20 15.84 10.23 13.08
CA PHE A 20 15.97 11.68 12.90
C PHE A 20 14.77 12.46 13.47
N ASP A 21 13.56 11.92 13.34
CA ASP A 21 12.31 12.57 13.79
C ASP A 21 11.32 11.60 14.49
N SER A 22 11.79 10.43 14.96
CA SER A 22 10.94 9.37 15.54
C SER A 22 9.68 9.08 14.72
N ILE A 23 9.85 8.97 13.39
CA ILE A 23 8.72 8.77 12.47
C ILE A 23 8.41 7.26 12.40
N PRO A 24 7.19 6.83 12.75
CA PRO A 24 6.77 5.43 12.60
C PRO A 24 6.60 5.07 11.13
N ILE A 25 7.27 4.00 10.70
CA ILE A 25 7.15 3.44 9.35
C ILE A 25 6.55 2.03 9.45
N ASN A 26 5.57 1.73 8.59
CA ASN A 26 4.92 0.42 8.47
C ASN A 26 4.39 -0.13 9.82
N GLN A 27 3.93 0.75 10.72
CA GLN A 27 3.42 0.35 12.03
C GLN A 27 1.95 -0.08 12.00
N TYR A 28 1.29 0.00 10.85
CA TYR A 28 -0.09 -0.44 10.71
C TYR A 28 -0.11 -1.95 10.49
N ASP A 29 -0.56 -2.69 11.51
CA ASP A 29 -0.61 -4.15 11.54
C ASP A 29 -2.02 -4.69 11.85
N LYS A 30 -3.01 -3.81 11.92
CA LYS A 30 -4.39 -4.18 12.26
C LYS A 30 -4.99 -5.16 11.27
N THR A 31 -5.75 -6.11 11.80
CA THR A 31 -6.46 -7.08 10.98
C THR A 31 -7.78 -6.51 10.45
N ILE A 32 -8.40 -7.22 9.50
CA ILE A 32 -9.70 -6.82 8.97
C ILE A 32 -10.76 -6.83 10.08
N GLU A 33 -10.70 -7.81 10.99
CA GLU A 33 -11.63 -7.93 12.11
C GLU A 33 -11.57 -6.71 13.04
N GLU A 34 -10.37 -6.19 13.30
CA GLU A 34 -10.16 -4.99 14.13
C GLU A 34 -10.60 -3.70 13.42
N GLU A 35 -10.64 -3.71 12.09
CA GLU A 35 -11.07 -2.57 11.29
C GLU A 35 -12.59 -2.49 11.08
N VAL A 36 -13.32 -3.59 11.30
CA VAL A 36 -14.79 -3.60 11.22
C VAL A 36 -15.42 -2.60 12.20
N ASP A 37 -14.77 -2.35 13.34
CA ASP A 37 -15.26 -1.36 14.31
C ASP A 37 -15.06 0.09 13.84
N ASN A 38 -14.14 0.34 12.91
CA ASN A 38 -13.80 1.69 12.44
C ASN A 38 -14.57 2.09 11.18
N PHE A 39 -15.05 1.12 10.39
CA PHE A 39 -15.66 1.37 9.08
C PHE A 39 -16.95 0.57 8.88
N SER A 40 -17.92 1.18 8.20
CA SER A 40 -19.11 0.45 7.76
C SER A 40 -18.77 -0.48 6.59
N ARG A 41 -19.65 -1.46 6.34
CA ARG A 41 -19.53 -2.35 5.18
C ARG A 41 -19.54 -1.56 3.87
N GLU A 42 -20.36 -0.53 3.79
CA GLU A 42 -20.46 0.36 2.62
C GLU A 42 -19.17 1.16 2.40
N ASP A 43 -18.50 1.58 3.47
CA ASP A 43 -17.20 2.26 3.38
C ASP A 43 -16.12 1.32 2.85
N PHE A 44 -16.06 0.07 3.32
CA PHE A 44 -15.11 -0.92 2.78
C PHE A 44 -15.32 -1.17 1.29
N LEU A 45 -16.57 -1.28 0.84
CA LEU A 45 -16.89 -1.45 -0.58
C LEU A 45 -16.47 -0.24 -1.40
N ARG A 46 -16.66 0.98 -0.88
CA ARG A 46 -16.22 2.21 -1.54
C ARG A 46 -14.70 2.30 -1.62
N ILE A 47 -13.99 2.03 -0.52
CA ILE A 47 -12.52 2.01 -0.47
C ILE A 47 -11.98 1.01 -1.50
N TYR A 48 -12.53 -0.21 -1.53
CA TYR A 48 -12.13 -1.23 -2.48
C TYR A 48 -12.35 -0.80 -3.93
N HIS A 49 -13.51 -0.21 -4.23
CA HIS A 49 -13.81 0.32 -5.56
C HIS A 49 -12.75 1.34 -6.00
N ASP A 50 -12.42 2.29 -5.15
CA ASP A 50 -11.44 3.34 -5.47
C ASP A 50 -10.03 2.75 -5.66
N MET A 51 -9.64 1.78 -4.83
CA MET A 51 -8.37 1.06 -4.98
C MET A 51 -8.28 0.33 -6.34
N VAL A 52 -9.35 -0.33 -6.78
CA VAL A 52 -9.40 -1.02 -8.07
C VAL A 52 -9.30 -0.02 -9.21
N VAL A 53 -10.05 1.08 -9.16
CA VAL A 53 -10.01 2.12 -10.20
C VAL A 53 -8.60 2.71 -10.35
N ILE A 54 -7.92 3.02 -9.23
CA ILE A 54 -6.54 3.53 -9.26
C ILE A 54 -5.61 2.47 -9.88
N ARG A 55 -5.74 1.21 -9.49
CA ARG A 55 -4.91 0.12 -10.02
C ARG A 55 -5.09 -0.08 -11.52
N GLU A 56 -6.32 -0.03 -12.01
CA GLU A 56 -6.62 -0.13 -13.43
C GLU A 56 -6.00 1.03 -14.20
N PHE A 57 -6.13 2.26 -13.69
CA PHE A 57 -5.51 3.44 -14.29
C PHE A 57 -3.97 3.32 -14.36
N GLU A 58 -3.31 2.92 -13.27
CA GLU A 58 -1.86 2.69 -13.25
C GLU A 58 -1.44 1.61 -14.25
N THR A 59 -2.23 0.54 -14.35
CA THR A 59 -1.99 -0.56 -15.30
C THR A 59 -2.08 -0.06 -16.74
N MET A 60 -3.09 0.74 -17.07
CA MET A 60 -3.22 1.38 -18.39
C MET A 60 -2.00 2.26 -18.72
N LEU A 61 -1.55 3.09 -17.78
CA LEU A 61 -0.36 3.91 -17.98
C LEU A 61 0.90 3.06 -18.18
N ASN A 62 1.05 1.97 -17.45
CA ASN A 62 2.19 1.08 -17.61
C ASN A 62 2.17 0.36 -18.98
N LEU A 63 0.99 -0.06 -19.45
CA LEU A 63 0.83 -0.67 -20.77
C LEU A 63 1.24 0.27 -21.90
N ILE A 64 0.98 1.57 -21.78
CA ILE A 64 1.43 2.59 -22.75
C ILE A 64 2.96 2.79 -22.69
N LYS A 65 3.58 2.71 -21.51
CA LYS A 65 5.03 2.93 -21.36
C LYS A 65 5.88 1.74 -21.81
N THR A 66 5.31 0.55 -21.78
CA THR A 66 6.02 -0.71 -22.05
C THR A 66 5.79 -1.26 -23.45
N ARG A 67 4.81 -0.73 -24.19
CA ARG A 67 4.59 -0.98 -25.61
C ARG A 67 5.03 0.21 -26.43
#